data_AF-A0A434EW90-F1
#
_entry.id   AF-A0A434EW90-F1
#
_cell.length_a   1.000
_cell.length_b   1.000
_cell.length_c   1.000
_cell.angle_alpha   90.00
_cell.angle_beta   90.00
_cell.angle_gamma   90.00
#
_symmetry.space_group_name_H-M   'P 1'
#
loop_
_entity.id
_entity.type
_entity.pdbx_description
1 polymer ?
#
loop_
_entity_poly.entity_id
_entity_poly.type
_entity_poly.pdbx_seq_one_letter_code
_entity_poly.pdbx_strand_id
1 'polypeptide(L)'
;RQSGPWFAGERFSLVDAVYGPVFRYVDMFDRIGDFGILDGKPLVQAWRHALSERRSVSEAVSPDYPQRLHAFLRAKGSYLSGIIRRQATATPQARSA
;
A
#
# COMPACT_ATOMS: atom_id res chain seq x y z
N ARG A 1 -12.97 6.92 22.64
CA ARG A 1 -12.64 6.21 21.38
C ARG A 1 -13.97 5.92 20.69
N GLN A 2 -14.16 6.34 19.45
CA GLN A 2 -15.33 5.88 18.68
C GLN A 2 -15.08 4.42 18.31
N SER A 3 -16.05 3.55 18.57
CA SER A 3 -15.98 2.13 18.21
C SER A 3 -16.34 1.98 16.73
N GLY A 4 -15.69 1.06 16.03
CA GLY A 4 -15.95 0.75 14.63
C GLY A 4 -14.69 0.78 13.76
N PRO A 5 -14.75 0.17 12.56
CA PRO A 5 -13.58 -0.02 11.70
C PRO A 5 -13.24 1.21 10.86
N TRP A 6 -14.08 2.24 10.84
CA TRP A 6 -13.91 3.43 10.00
C TRP A 6 -13.38 4.61 10.79
N PHE A 7 -12.88 5.61 10.08
CA PHE A 7 -12.23 6.79 10.65
C PHE A 7 -13.09 7.48 11.72
N ALA A 8 -14.38 7.60 11.46
CA ALA A 8 -15.36 8.24 12.35
C ALA A 8 -16.28 7.23 13.07
N GLY A 9 -15.80 5.99 13.28
CA GLY A 9 -16.52 4.94 14.00
C GLY A 9 -17.22 3.92 13.09
N GLU A 10 -18.52 3.70 13.28
CA GLU A 10 -19.26 2.61 12.65
C GLU A 10 -19.70 2.88 11.20
N ARG A 11 -19.81 4.15 10.81
CA ARG A 11 -20.26 4.53 9.47
C ARG A 11 -19.08 4.92 8.59
N PHE A 12 -19.05 4.32 7.39
CA PHE A 12 -18.10 4.69 6.35
C PHE A 12 -18.35 6.14 5.92
N SER A 13 -17.28 6.92 5.81
CA SER A 13 -17.31 8.35 5.56
C SER A 13 -16.44 8.74 4.36
N LEU A 14 -16.47 10.02 4.00
CA LEU A 14 -15.61 10.53 2.94
C LEU A 14 -14.12 10.39 3.27
N VAL A 15 -13.75 10.45 4.55
CA VAL A 15 -12.36 10.27 4.98
C VAL A 15 -11.87 8.86 4.63
N ASP A 16 -12.70 7.84 4.88
CA ASP A 16 -12.42 6.45 4.51
C ASP A 16 -12.23 6.28 3.01
N ALA A 17 -13.10 6.91 2.21
CA ALA A 17 -13.02 6.87 0.75
C ALA A 17 -11.73 7.51 0.21
N VAL A 18 -11.28 8.62 0.79
CA VAL A 18 -10.03 9.31 0.40
C VAL A 18 -8.80 8.50 0.79
N TYR A 19 -8.81 7.85 1.95
CA TYR A 19 -7.65 7.12 2.44
C TYR A 19 -7.48 5.73 1.84
N GLY A 20 -8.53 5.10 1.30
CA GLY A 20 -8.40 3.85 0.54
C GLY A 20 -7.30 3.92 -0.53
N PRO A 21 -7.35 4.88 -1.48
CA PRO A 21 -6.29 5.12 -2.45
C PRO A 21 -4.93 5.48 -1.83
N VAL A 22 -4.88 6.26 -0.76
CA VAL A 22 -3.63 6.63 -0.09
C VAL A 22 -2.93 5.38 0.46
N PHE A 23 -3.67 4.48 1.10
CA PHE A 23 -3.10 3.25 1.62
C PHE A 23 -2.58 2.32 0.53
N ARG A 24 -3.10 2.35 -0.71
CA ARG A 24 -2.49 1.60 -1.83
C ARG A 24 -1.05 2.03 -2.11
N TYR A 25 -0.72 3.31 -1.92
CA TYR A 25 0.66 3.78 -2.03
C TYR A 25 1.51 3.29 -0.87
N VAL A 26 0.99 3.34 0.36
CA VAL A 26 1.69 2.80 1.53
C VAL A 26 1.93 1.29 1.36
N ASP A 27 0.94 0.52 0.91
CA ASP A 27 1.06 -0.90 0.54
C ASP A 27 2.17 -1.13 -0.49
N MET A 28 2.25 -0.26 -1.50
CA MET A 28 3.30 -0.35 -2.50
C MET A 28 4.69 -0.02 -1.93
N PHE A 29 4.78 0.98 -1.04
CA PHE A 29 6.04 1.33 -0.41
C PHE A 29 6.57 0.20 0.47
N ASP A 30 5.70 -0.46 1.26
CA ASP A 30 6.07 -1.60 2.09
C ASP A 30 6.60 -2.79 1.26
N ARG A 31 6.17 -2.93 -0.01
CA ARG A 31 6.72 -3.92 -0.94
C ARG A 31 8.09 -3.54 -1.51
N ILE A 32 8.37 -2.25 -1.59
CA ILE A 32 9.65 -1.73 -2.12
C ILE A 32 10.71 -1.70 -1.02
N GLY A 33 10.34 -1.55 0.25
CA GLY A 33 11.30 -1.60 1.34
C GLY A 33 10.64 -1.48 2.69
N ASP A 34 11.39 -1.87 3.72
CA ASP A 34 10.97 -1.74 5.11
C ASP A 34 11.21 -0.30 5.58
N PHE A 35 10.20 0.55 5.39
CA PHE A 35 10.26 1.98 5.76
C PHE A 35 9.61 2.28 7.12
N GLY A 36 8.93 1.31 7.74
CA GLY A 36 8.28 1.48 9.05
C GLY A 36 7.21 2.60 9.11
N ILE A 37 6.57 2.97 7.98
CA ILE A 37 5.73 4.17 7.87
C ILE A 37 4.60 4.21 8.92
N LEU A 38 4.03 3.05 9.24
CA LEU A 38 2.90 2.92 10.18
C LEU A 38 3.30 2.23 11.49
N ASP A 39 4.58 2.17 11.81
CA ASP A 39 5.04 1.52 13.04
C ASP A 39 4.49 2.22 14.28
N GLY A 40 4.08 1.39 15.25
CA GLY A 40 3.44 1.84 16.49
C GLY A 40 2.05 2.44 16.30
N LYS A 41 1.38 2.24 15.15
CA LYS A 41 0.05 2.80 14.85
C LYS A 41 -1.01 1.70 14.64
N PRO A 42 -1.31 0.88 15.66
CA PRO A 42 -2.19 -0.29 15.51
C PRO A 42 -3.60 0.08 15.03
N LEU A 43 -4.13 1.24 15.43
CA LEU A 43 -5.43 1.71 14.94
C LEU A 43 -5.43 2.03 13.44
N VAL A 44 -4.34 2.65 12.94
CA VAL A 44 -4.22 3.02 11.52
C VAL A 44 -4.00 1.77 10.68
N GLN A 45 -3.23 0.80 11.19
CA GLN A 45 -3.04 -0.50 10.55
C GLN A 45 -4.36 -1.27 10.45
N ALA A 46 -5.15 -1.32 11.53
CA ALA A 46 -6.48 -1.93 11.51
C ALA A 46 -7.44 -1.24 10.52
N TRP A 47 -7.42 0.10 10.49
CA TRP A 47 -8.22 0.88 9.54
C TRP A 47 -7.80 0.63 8.08
N ARG A 48 -6.49 0.62 7.79
CA ARG A 48 -5.93 0.26 6.48
C ARG A 48 -6.38 -1.12 6.03
N HIS A 49 -6.34 -2.12 6.93
CA HIS A 49 -6.84 -3.46 6.66
C HIS A 49 -8.34 -3.45 6.32
N ALA A 50 -9.17 -2.85 7.16
CA ALA A 50 -10.61 -2.77 6.93
C ALA A 50 -10.98 -2.07 5.62
N LEU A 51 -10.24 -1.02 5.23
CA LEU A 51 -10.42 -0.37 3.93
C LEU A 51 -10.05 -1.28 2.77
N SER A 52 -9.00 -2.09 2.89
CA SER A 52 -8.55 -3.00 1.83
C SER A 52 -9.56 -4.13 1.55
N GLU A 53 -10.33 -4.56 2.56
CA GLU A 53 -11.35 -5.60 2.43
C GLU A 53 -12.70 -5.08 1.89
N ARG A 54 -12.92 -3.77 1.95
CA ARG A 54 -14.18 -3.19 1.51
C ARG A 54 -14.29 -3.24 -0.01
N ARG A 55 -15.30 -3.93 -0.54
CA ARG A 55 -15.55 -4.09 -1.98
C ARG A 55 -15.48 -2.78 -2.78
N SER A 56 -16.16 -1.73 -2.31
CA SER A 56 -16.16 -0.43 -3.00
C SER A 56 -14.79 0.26 -3.05
N VAL A 57 -13.84 -0.18 -2.22
CA VAL A 57 -12.45 0.28 -2.24
C VAL A 57 -11.62 -0.68 -3.08
N SER A 58 -11.68 -2.00 -2.85
CA SER A 58 -10.85 -2.97 -3.59
C SER A 58 -11.16 -2.98 -5.10
N GLU A 59 -12.43 -2.89 -5.48
CA GLU A 59 -12.89 -2.94 -6.89
C GLU A 59 -12.85 -1.57 -7.59
N ALA A 60 -12.47 -0.49 -6.88
CA ALA A 60 -12.35 0.86 -7.49
C ALA A 60 -11.12 1.02 -8.41
N VAL A 61 -10.30 -0.02 -8.53
CA VAL A 61 -9.15 -0.08 -9.44
C VAL A 61 -9.12 -1.43 -10.15
N SER A 62 -8.48 -1.49 -11.30
CA SER A 62 -8.28 -2.75 -12.03
C SER A 62 -7.38 -3.71 -11.24
N PRO A 63 -7.51 -5.04 -11.46
CA PRO A 63 -6.69 -6.03 -10.76
C PRO A 63 -5.17 -5.87 -10.96
N ASP A 64 -4.75 -5.27 -12.08
CA ASP A 64 -3.35 -4.99 -12.43
C ASP A 64 -2.83 -3.65 -11.87
N TYR A 65 -3.65 -2.92 -11.13
CA TYR A 65 -3.28 -1.62 -10.58
C TYR A 65 -2.00 -1.66 -9.73
N PRO A 66 -1.75 -2.64 -8.83
CA PRO A 66 -0.50 -2.69 -8.08
C PRO A 66 0.74 -2.76 -9.00
N GLN A 67 0.68 -3.53 -10.09
CA GLN A 67 1.77 -3.66 -11.05
C GLN A 67 1.98 -2.35 -11.80
N ARG A 68 0.89 -1.68 -12.21
CA ARG A 68 0.94 -0.36 -12.86
C ARG A 68 1.51 0.71 -11.94
N LEU A 69 1.13 0.69 -10.65
CA LEU A 69 1.66 1.61 -9.65
C LEU A 69 3.16 1.38 -9.41
N HIS A 70 3.60 0.12 -9.30
CA HIS A 70 5.02 -0.20 -9.19
C HIS A 70 5.81 0.27 -10.42
N ALA A 71 5.30 0.01 -11.63
CA ALA A 71 5.91 0.45 -12.89
C ALA A 71 6.01 1.99 -12.96
N PHE A 72 4.95 2.69 -12.54
CA PHE A 72 4.95 4.14 -12.42
C PHE A 72 6.02 4.65 -11.46
N LEU A 73 6.11 4.09 -10.24
CA LEU A 73 7.14 4.49 -9.27
C LEU A 73 8.55 4.19 -9.77
N ARG A 74 8.76 3.10 -10.49
CA ARG A 74 10.04 2.78 -11.14
C ARG A 74 10.41 3.80 -12.22
N ALA A 75 9.45 4.22 -13.04
CA ALA A 75 9.65 5.17 -14.13
C ALA A 75 9.81 6.63 -13.68
N LYS A 76 9.36 6.97 -12.47
CA LYS A 76 9.33 8.35 -11.95
C LYS A 76 10.70 9.02 -11.78
N GLY A 77 11.81 8.27 -11.79
CA GLY A 77 13.16 8.81 -11.63
C GLY A 77 13.46 9.39 -10.24
N SER A 78 12.72 9.00 -9.20
CA SER A 78 12.88 9.46 -7.83
C SER A 78 13.93 8.63 -7.06
N TYR A 79 14.17 9.01 -5.79
CA TYR A 79 14.97 8.19 -4.87
C TYR A 79 14.41 6.76 -4.74
N LEU A 80 13.08 6.63 -4.65
CA LEU A 80 12.40 5.34 -4.61
C LEU A 80 12.60 4.55 -5.91
N SER A 81 12.61 5.21 -7.08
CA SER A 81 12.99 4.58 -8.35
C SER A 81 14.42 4.03 -8.32
N GLY A 82 15.34 4.70 -7.60
CA GLY A 82 16.70 4.21 -7.34
C GLY A 82 16.71 2.92 -6.51
N ILE A 83 15.92 2.84 -5.44
CA ILE A 83 15.78 1.63 -4.61
C ILE A 83 15.26 0.46 -5.45
N ILE A 84 14.16 0.65 -6.18
CA ILE A 84 13.55 -0.39 -7.03
C ILE A 84 14.57 -0.93 -8.04
N ARG A 85 15.36 -0.06 -8.68
CA ARG A 85 16.38 -0.48 -9.65
C ARG A 85 17.50 -1.30 -9.02
N ARG A 86 17.97 -0.94 -7.82
CA ARG A 86 19.01 -1.69 -7.11
C ARG A 86 18.56 -3.10 -6.71
N GLN A 87 17.29 -3.25 -6.31
CA GLN A 87 16.72 -4.56 -6.01
C GLN A 87 16.63 -5.45 -7.25
N ALA A 88 16.23 -4.89 -8.40
CA ALA A 88 16.19 -5.62 -9.66
C ALA A 88 17.56 -6.16 -10.09
N THR A 89 18.65 -5.44 -9.78
CA THR A 89 20.03 -5.88 -10.07
C THR A 89 20.61 -6.83 -9.02
N ALA A 90 20.06 -6.84 -7.79
CA ALA A 90 20.55 -7.67 -6.69
C ALA A 90 20.05 -9.13 -6.75
N THR A 91 19.06 -9.45 -7.59
CA THR A 91 18.64 -10.83 -7.84
C THR A 91 19.47 -11.43 -8.99
N PRO A 92 20.59 -12.07 -8.66
CA PRO A 92 20.70 -13.49 -8.98
C PRO A 92 21.34 -14.29 -7.83
N GLN A 93 20.57 -15.16 -7.17
CA GLN A 93 21.13 -16.34 -6.51
C GLN A 93 20.14 -17.52 -6.53
N ALA A 94 20.69 -18.67 -6.91
CA ALA A 94 20.05 -19.79 -7.58
C ALA A 94 19.34 -20.79 -6.65
N ARG A 95 18.59 -21.72 -7.26
CA ARG A 95 18.63 -23.12 -6.79
C ARG A 95 19.05 -24.02 -7.94
N SER A 96 20.34 -24.36 -7.93
CA SER A 96 20.83 -25.62 -8.48
C SER A 96 20.20 -26.77 -7.69
N ALA A 97 19.71 -27.77 -8.40
CA ALA A 97 19.57 -29.15 -7.96
C ALA A 97 20.16 -30.02 -9.07
#